data_AF-D5E8R7-F1
#
_entry.id   AF-D5E8R7-F1
#
_cell.length_a   1.000
_cell.length_b   1.000
_cell.length_c   1.000
_cell.angle_alpha   90.00
_cell.angle_beta   90.00
_cell.angle_gamma   90.00
#
_symmetry.space_group_name_H-M   'P 1'
#
loop_
_entity.id
_entity.type
_entity.pdbx_description
1 polymer ?
#
loop_
_entity_poly.entity_id
_entity_poly.type
_entity_poly.pdbx_seq_one_letter_code
_entity_poly.pdbx_strand_id
1 'polypeptide(L)'
;MNHIVKSAKKTLNALNQSLPVVVGVIMAISLLKAAVPESLYSTIFTGNILIDPFIGSLIGSIAAGNPITSYIIGGELIKQGVSLFAVTAFLLSWVTVGIMGEL
;
A
#
# COMPACT_ATOMS: atom_id res chain seq x y z
N MET A 1 27.54 -13.40 22.94
CA MET A 1 27.21 -12.91 21.57
C MET A 1 26.90 -11.43 21.67
N ASN A 2 27.73 -10.57 21.07
CA ASN A 2 27.59 -9.11 21.17
C ASN A 2 26.18 -8.69 20.72
N HIS A 3 25.52 -7.84 21.52
CA HIS A 3 24.15 -7.39 21.29
C HIS A 3 23.93 -6.82 19.87
N ILE A 4 24.96 -6.19 19.31
CA ILE A 4 24.97 -5.68 17.93
C ILE A 4 24.79 -6.79 16.89
N VAL A 5 25.53 -7.90 17.02
CA VAL A 5 25.46 -9.03 16.08
C VAL A 5 24.09 -9.72 16.16
N LYS A 6 23.52 -9.83 17.36
CA LYS A 6 22.18 -10.39 17.56
C LYS A 6 21.10 -9.51 16.91
N SER A 7 21.17 -8.19 17.11
CA SER A 7 20.26 -7.23 16.49
C SER A 7 20.38 -7.23 14.96
N ALA A 8 21.62 -7.23 14.43
CA ALA A 8 21.86 -7.31 12.99
C ALA A 8 21.26 -8.58 12.37
N LYS A 9 21.45 -9.75 13.01
CA LYS A 9 20.84 -11.01 12.57
C LYS A 9 19.31 -10.97 12.61
N LYS A 10 18.73 -10.33 13.63
CA LYS A 10 17.28 -10.17 13.74
C LYS A 10 16.71 -9.30 12.61
N THR A 11 17.38 -8.19 12.30
CA THR A 11 17.01 -7.32 11.16
C THR A 11 17.11 -8.07 9.83
N LEU A 12 18.19 -8.80 9.59
CA LEU A 12 18.37 -9.60 8.37
C LEU A 12 17.27 -10.66 8.21
N ASN A 13 16.90 -11.34 9.29
CA ASN A 13 15.80 -12.30 9.26
C ASN A 13 14.45 -11.61 8.96
N ALA A 14 14.18 -10.45 9.55
CA ALA A 14 12.96 -9.69 9.28
C ALA A 14 12.88 -9.21 7.80
N LEU A 15 14.00 -8.77 7.23
CA LEU A 15 14.09 -8.43 5.81
C LEU A 15 13.85 -9.67 4.93
N ASN A 16 14.51 -10.78 5.22
CA ASN A 16 14.31 -12.04 4.48
C ASN A 16 12.86 -12.53 4.51
N GLN A 17 12.15 -12.32 5.62
CA GLN A 17 10.74 -12.69 5.73
C GLN A 17 9.81 -11.73 4.98
N SER A 18 10.21 -10.46 4.84
CA SER A 18 9.44 -9.43 4.12
C SER A 18 9.63 -9.47 2.62
N LEU A 19 10.83 -9.85 2.14
CA LEU A 19 11.18 -9.95 0.72
C LEU A 19 10.15 -10.71 -0.14
N PRO A 20 9.72 -11.94 0.20
CA PRO A 20 8.76 -12.66 -0.63
C PRO A 20 7.41 -11.96 -0.72
N VAL A 21 6.97 -11.29 0.35
CA VAL A 21 5.72 -10.51 0.36
C VAL A 21 5.83 -9.32 -0.59
N VAL A 22 6.93 -8.56 -0.50
CA VAL A 22 7.19 -7.41 -1.37
C VAL A 22 7.22 -7.83 -2.84
N VAL A 23 7.95 -8.90 -3.17
CA VAL A 23 8.04 -9.43 -4.53
C VAL A 23 6.66 -9.88 -5.03
N GLY A 24 5.89 -10.59 -4.20
CA GLY A 24 4.53 -11.00 -4.53
C GLY A 24 3.60 -9.83 -4.85
N VAL A 25 3.63 -8.79 -4.01
CA VAL A 25 2.84 -7.57 -4.20
C VAL A 25 3.24 -6.84 -5.49
N ILE A 26 4.54 -6.67 -5.75
CA ILE A 26 5.03 -6.04 -6.98
C ILE A 26 4.58 -6.83 -8.22
N MET A 27 4.67 -8.15 -8.19
CA MET A 27 4.21 -8.99 -9.31
C MET A 27 2.71 -8.87 -9.52
N ALA A 28 1.91 -8.93 -8.45
CA ALA A 28 0.46 -8.78 -8.52
C ALA A 28 0.05 -7.42 -9.08
N ILE A 29 0.68 -6.34 -8.61
CA ILE A 29 0.48 -4.99 -9.12
C ILE A 29 0.88 -4.90 -10.60
N SER A 30 2.02 -5.47 -10.97
CA SER A 30 2.48 -5.45 -12.36
C SER A 30 1.52 -6.19 -13.30
N LEU A 31 0.95 -7.31 -12.84
CA LEU A 31 -0.09 -8.04 -13.57
C LEU A 31 -1.39 -7.23 -13.66
N LEU A 32 -1.81 -6.59 -12.57
CA LEU A 32 -2.98 -5.72 -12.55
C LEU A 32 -2.84 -4.56 -13.53
N LYS A 33 -1.68 -3.91 -13.60
CA LYS A 33 -1.41 -2.87 -14.61
C LYS A 33 -1.54 -3.36 -16.05
N ALA A 34 -1.09 -4.59 -16.31
CA ALA A 34 -1.22 -5.18 -17.64
C ALA A 34 -2.68 -5.55 -17.98
N ALA A 35 -3.49 -5.87 -16.97
CA ALA A 35 -4.88 -6.29 -17.13
C ALA A 35 -5.90 -5.13 -17.05
N VAL A 36 -5.60 -4.05 -16.34
CA VAL A 36 -6.52 -2.96 -16.01
C VAL A 36 -6.16 -1.71 -16.82
N PRO A 37 -7.06 -1.19 -17.68
CA PRO A 37 -6.81 0.01 -18.46
C PRO A 37 -6.69 1.27 -17.60
N GLU A 38 -5.84 2.21 -18.02
CA GLU A 38 -5.58 3.48 -17.32
C GLU A 38 -6.85 4.31 -17.06
N SER A 39 -7.87 4.17 -17.91
CA SER A 39 -9.16 4.86 -17.79
C SER A 39 -9.96 4.48 -16.53
N LEU A 40 -9.70 3.32 -15.93
CA LEU A 40 -10.36 2.94 -14.68
C LEU A 40 -9.85 3.75 -13.49
N TYR A 41 -8.56 4.09 -13.47
CA TYR A 41 -7.99 4.91 -12.39
C TYR A 41 -8.55 6.34 -12.43
N SER A 42 -8.69 6.93 -13.62
CA SER A 42 -9.28 8.27 -13.78
C SER A 42 -10.80 8.32 -13.58
N THR A 43 -11.48 7.17 -13.64
CA THR A 43 -12.91 7.08 -13.32
C THR A 43 -13.14 7.05 -11.81
N ILE A 44 -12.24 6.41 -11.06
CA ILE A 44 -12.33 6.31 -9.58
C ILE A 44 -11.75 7.54 -8.91
N PHE A 45 -10.62 8.07 -9.42
CA PHE A 45 -9.96 9.26 -8.92
C PHE A 45 -10.11 10.40 -9.93
N THR A 46 -10.93 11.38 -9.58
CA THR A 46 -11.38 12.45 -10.48
C THR A 46 -10.46 13.67 -10.49
N GLY A 47 -9.42 13.68 -9.65
CA GLY A 47 -8.56 14.83 -9.38
C GLY A 47 -9.16 15.80 -8.36
N ASN A 48 -10.33 15.49 -7.78
CA ASN A 48 -10.99 16.36 -6.82
C ASN A 48 -10.34 16.24 -5.43
N ILE A 49 -9.94 17.39 -4.88
CA ILE A 49 -9.15 17.49 -3.64
C ILE A 49 -9.94 17.01 -2.40
N LEU A 50 -11.27 16.93 -2.45
CA LEU A 50 -12.10 16.47 -1.34
C LEU A 50 -12.66 15.07 -1.56
N ILE A 51 -13.09 14.75 -2.78
CA ILE A 51 -13.72 13.46 -3.09
C ILE A 51 -12.67 12.36 -3.17
N ASP A 52 -11.53 12.61 -3.82
CA ASP A 52 -10.52 11.57 -4.02
C ASP A 52 -9.89 11.10 -2.69
N PRO A 53 -9.61 11.97 -1.69
CA PRO A 53 -9.21 11.52 -0.35
C PRO A 53 -10.27 10.74 0.41
N PHE A 54 -11.54 11.08 0.24
CA PHE A 54 -12.63 10.31 0.86
C PHE A 54 -12.74 8.90 0.25
N ILE A 55 -12.62 8.78 -1.07
CA ILE A 55 -12.54 7.49 -1.75
C ILE A 55 -11.30 6.72 -1.30
N GLY A 56 -10.15 7.39 -1.24
CA GLY A 56 -8.89 6.82 -0.75
C GLY A 56 -9.01 6.26 0.66
N SER A 57 -9.61 7.01 1.60
CA SER A 57 -9.81 6.53 2.97
C SER A 57 -10.83 5.40 3.07
N LEU A 58 -11.90 5.41 2.28
CA LEU A 58 -12.86 4.30 2.23
C LEU A 58 -12.19 2.99 1.76
N ILE A 59 -11.43 3.06 0.66
CA ILE A 59 -10.68 1.91 0.13
C ILE A 59 -9.61 1.47 1.14
N GLY A 60 -8.90 2.41 1.76
CA GLY A 60 -7.90 2.11 2.78
C GLY A 60 -8.49 1.45 4.03
N SER A 61 -9.69 1.87 4.47
CA SER A 61 -10.36 1.34 5.66
C SER A 61 -10.75 -0.14 5.53
N ILE A 62 -11.21 -0.56 4.35
CA ILE A 62 -11.61 -1.95 4.10
C ILE A 62 -10.42 -2.86 3.80
N ALA A 63 -9.27 -2.27 3.50
CA ALA A 63 -8.11 -3.03 3.12
C ALA A 63 -7.37 -3.57 4.35
N ALA A 64 -6.80 -4.77 4.20
CA ALA A 64 -6.21 -5.53 5.28
C ALA A 64 -4.82 -6.03 4.90
N GLY A 65 -3.90 -6.06 5.87
CA GLY A 65 -2.56 -6.60 5.68
C GLY A 65 -1.46 -5.70 6.27
N ASN A 66 -0.21 -6.13 6.09
CA ASN A 66 0.96 -5.43 6.61
C ASN A 66 1.10 -4.02 5.98
N PRO A 67 1.36 -2.96 6.76
CA PRO A 67 1.62 -1.60 6.26
C PRO A 67 2.65 -1.51 5.13
N ILE A 68 3.64 -2.41 5.09
CA ILE A 68 4.62 -2.50 3.98
C ILE A 68 3.92 -2.61 2.63
N THR A 69 2.84 -3.38 2.54
CA THR A 69 2.07 -3.57 1.32
C THR A 69 1.35 -2.30 0.89
N SER A 70 0.81 -1.52 1.83
CA SER A 70 0.09 -0.28 1.51
C SER A 70 1.03 0.75 0.90
N TYR A 71 2.29 0.84 1.35
CA TYR A 71 3.29 1.74 0.75
C TYR A 71 3.62 1.38 -0.71
N ILE A 72 3.71 0.09 -1.03
CA ILE A 72 3.96 -0.36 -2.41
C ILE A 72 2.78 0.01 -3.31
N ILE A 73 1.54 -0.26 -2.84
CA ILE A 73 0.31 0.09 -3.57
C ILE A 73 0.21 1.60 -3.76
N GLY A 74 0.44 2.39 -2.72
CA GLY A 74 0.40 3.85 -2.78
C GLY A 74 1.40 4.42 -3.78
N GLY A 75 2.62 3.88 -3.82
CA GLY A 75 3.63 4.25 -4.82
C GLY A 75 3.19 3.97 -6.26
N GLU A 76 2.42 2.92 -6.50
CA GLU A 76 1.87 2.65 -7.82
C GLU A 76 0.68 3.58 -8.14
N LEU A 77 -0.23 3.84 -7.20
CA LEU A 77 -1.34 4.76 -7.40
C LEU A 77 -0.86 6.15 -7.85
N ILE A 78 0.23 6.66 -7.24
CA ILE A 78 0.86 7.93 -7.67
C ILE A 78 1.32 7.84 -9.14
N LYS A 79 1.93 6.73 -9.55
CA LYS A 79 2.37 6.53 -10.94
C LYS A 79 1.22 6.45 -11.93
N GLN A 80 0.05 6.00 -11.48
CA GLN A 80 -1.20 5.97 -12.26
C GLN A 80 -1.94 7.33 -12.28
N GLY A 81 -1.35 8.38 -11.70
CA GLY A 81 -1.92 9.74 -11.72
C GLY A 81 -2.87 10.07 -10.56
N VAL A 82 -2.97 9.19 -9.55
CA VAL A 82 -3.77 9.46 -8.36
C VAL A 82 -3.12 10.56 -7.52
N SER A 83 -3.92 11.50 -7.03
CA SER A 83 -3.44 12.64 -6.25
C SER A 83 -2.75 12.21 -4.95
N LEU A 84 -1.73 12.96 -4.53
CA LEU A 84 -1.01 12.68 -3.29
C LEU A 84 -1.93 12.72 -2.05
N PHE A 85 -2.93 13.60 -2.05
CA PHE A 85 -3.93 13.68 -0.99
C PHE A 85 -4.73 12.38 -0.87
N ALA A 86 -5.16 11.81 -2.00
CA ALA A 86 -5.91 10.56 -2.03
C ALA A 86 -5.08 9.37 -1.56
N VAL A 87 -3.82 9.28 -2.03
CA VAL A 87 -2.89 8.23 -1.60
C VAL A 87 -2.56 8.35 -0.12
N THR A 88 -2.38 9.57 0.39
CA THR A 88 -2.10 9.78 1.82
C THR A 88 -3.30 9.38 2.68
N ALA A 89 -4.52 9.74 2.29
CA ALA A 89 -5.73 9.33 2.99
C ALA A 89 -5.91 7.80 2.99
N PHE A 90 -5.61 7.14 1.86
CA PHE A 90 -5.56 5.69 1.75
C PHE A 90 -4.55 5.06 2.71
N LEU A 91 -3.29 5.52 2.70
CA LEU A 91 -2.24 4.97 3.56
C LEU A 91 -2.56 5.17 5.04
N LEU A 92 -2.99 6.36 5.43
CA LEU A 92 -3.37 6.67 6.80
C LEU A 92 -4.50 5.76 7.25
N SER A 93 -5.57 5.68 6.46
CA SER A 93 -6.74 4.87 6.80
C SER A 93 -6.46 3.37 6.88
N TRP A 94 -5.57 2.85 6.02
CA TRP A 94 -5.13 1.46 6.06
C TRP A 94 -4.47 1.12 7.40
N VAL A 95 -3.60 2.02 7.89
CA VAL A 95 -2.82 1.77 9.10
C VAL A 95 -3.59 2.10 10.38
N THR A 96 -4.53 3.07 10.33
CA THR A 96 -5.23 3.56 11.53
C THR A 96 -6.60 2.95 11.76
N VAL A 97 -7.37 2.69 10.70
CA VAL A 97 -8.77 2.24 10.82
C VAL A 97 -8.89 0.76 10.55
N GLY A 98 -8.17 0.24 9.55
CA GLY A 98 -8.16 -1.15 9.08
C GLY A 98 -9.25 -2.00 9.72
N ILE A 99 -10.47 -1.94 9.18
CA ILE A 99 -11.70 -2.47 9.81
C ILE A 99 -11.60 -3.99 10.08
N MET A 100 -10.61 -4.67 9.49
CA MET A 100 -10.27 -6.09 9.66
C MET A 100 -8.94 -6.33 10.41
N GLY A 101 -8.32 -5.31 11.01
CA GLY A 101 -7.05 -5.42 11.72
C GLY A 101 -7.14 -5.98 13.14
N GLU A 102 -8.35 -5.98 13.73
CA GLU A 102 -8.62 -6.45 15.10
C GLU A 102 -9.90 -7.31 15.23
N LEU A 103 -10.31 -8.05 14.19
CA LEU A 103 -11.30 -9.14 14.30
C LEU A 103 -10.68 -10.49 13.96
#